data_AF-A0A1G0EWZ9-F1
#
_entry.id   AF-A0A1G0EWZ9-F1
#
_cell.length_a   1.000
_cell.length_b   1.000
_cell.length_c   1.000
_cell.angle_alpha   90.00
_cell.angle_beta   90.00
_cell.angle_gamma   90.00
#
_symmetry.space_group_name_H-M   'P 1'
#
loop_
_entity.id
_entity.type
_entity.pdbx_description
1 polymer ?
#
loop_
_entity_poly.entity_id
_entity_poly.type
_entity_poly.pdbx_seq_one_letter_code
_entity_poly.pdbx_strand_id
1 'polypeptide(L)'
;MERLSTFSHPVLLWDDAEKLVKDRPQLPGAGRIYYNRGTEWLKIDKFDSAIADLQTATALSPTWAAAFGNLGAVYLKTGQNEPAIAAFGRAIELDQQQKAKPNFRHYLGRAAAYEAVEKWRAAAVDYRVSCLLAKQGCENIGGTVLH
;
A
#
# COMPACT_ATOMS: atom_id res chain seq x y z
N MET A 1 27.20 -27.94 -1.16
CA MET A 1 26.99 -26.58 -0.62
C MET A 1 26.57 -25.71 -1.80
N GLU A 2 25.27 -25.69 -2.11
CA GLU A 2 24.75 -24.90 -3.22
C GLU A 2 24.96 -23.42 -2.93
N ARG A 3 25.70 -22.72 -3.80
CA ARG A 3 25.76 -21.26 -3.76
C ARG A 3 24.37 -20.73 -4.03
N LEU A 4 23.79 -20.04 -3.05
CA LEU A 4 22.59 -19.24 -3.22
C LEU A 4 22.84 -18.23 -4.36
N SER A 5 22.30 -18.50 -5.55
CA SER A 5 22.34 -17.61 -6.72
C SER A 5 21.41 -16.40 -6.56
N THR A 6 20.80 -16.22 -5.39
CA THR A 6 19.61 -15.41 -5.12
C THR A 6 19.87 -13.93 -4.83
N PHE A 7 21.13 -13.48 -4.77
CA PHE A 7 21.44 -12.06 -4.50
C PHE A 7 21.23 -11.10 -5.69
N SER A 8 20.82 -11.61 -6.86
CA SER A 8 20.66 -10.78 -8.06
C SER A 8 19.24 -10.20 -8.25
N HIS A 9 18.22 -10.74 -7.57
CA HIS A 9 16.85 -10.23 -7.66
C HIS A 9 16.18 -10.17 -6.27
N PRO A 10 15.74 -9.00 -5.79
CA PRO A 10 15.15 -8.82 -4.45
C PRO A 10 14.01 -9.79 -4.10
N VAL A 11 13.20 -10.19 -5.09
CA VAL A 11 12.12 -11.17 -4.92
C VAL A 11 12.64 -12.54 -4.47
N LEU A 12 13.72 -13.06 -5.07
CA LEU A 12 14.26 -14.38 -4.75
C LEU A 12 14.75 -14.48 -3.31
N LEU A 13 15.32 -13.39 -2.78
CA LEU A 13 15.70 -13.29 -1.38
C LEU A 13 14.48 -13.48 -0.47
N TRP A 14 13.36 -12.84 -0.81
CA TRP A 14 12.14 -12.92 0.01
C TRP A 14 11.37 -14.22 -0.18
N ASP A 15 11.50 -14.90 -1.31
CA ASP A 15 10.97 -16.25 -1.50
C ASP A 15 11.64 -17.27 -0.56
N ASP A 16 12.96 -17.18 -0.41
CA ASP A 16 13.66 -18.03 0.56
C ASP A 16 13.30 -17.66 2.00
N ALA A 17 13.13 -16.36 2.29
CA ALA A 17 12.69 -15.91 3.62
C ALA A 17 11.27 -16.38 3.95
N GLU A 18 10.35 -16.38 2.98
CA GLU A 18 8.96 -16.81 3.19
C GLU A 18 8.87 -18.29 3.59
N LYS A 19 9.70 -19.16 3.00
CA LYS A 19 9.77 -20.59 3.37
C LYS A 19 10.04 -20.82 4.86
N LEU A 20 10.71 -19.89 5.53
CA LEU A 20 11.02 -19.99 6.97
C LEU A 20 9.79 -19.75 7.85
N VAL A 21 8.82 -18.97 7.35
CA VAL A 21 7.67 -18.46 8.10
C VAL A 21 6.31 -18.96 7.60
N LYS A 22 6.22 -19.57 6.41
CA LYS A 22 4.96 -20.03 5.80
C LYS A 22 4.14 -20.95 6.71
N ASP A 23 4.79 -21.88 7.39
CA ASP A 23 4.16 -22.85 8.30
C ASP A 23 4.13 -22.34 9.75
N ARG A 24 4.69 -21.15 10.01
CA ARG A 24 4.82 -20.54 11.33
C ARG A 24 4.62 -19.02 11.26
N PRO A 25 3.45 -18.54 10.77
CA PRO A 25 3.22 -17.13 10.47
C PRO A 25 3.22 -16.21 11.70
N GLN A 26 3.11 -16.77 12.91
CA GLN A 26 3.20 -16.05 14.17
C GLN A 26 4.63 -15.63 14.56
N LEU A 27 5.66 -16.11 13.86
CA LEU A 27 7.03 -15.77 14.17
C LEU A 27 7.26 -14.24 14.06
N PRO A 28 8.00 -13.63 15.01
CA PRO A 28 8.35 -12.23 14.92
C PRO A 28 9.00 -11.91 13.56
N GLY A 29 8.46 -10.91 12.86
CA GLY A 29 8.97 -10.49 11.56
C GLY A 29 8.40 -11.23 10.36
N ALA A 30 7.53 -12.25 10.53
CA ALA A 30 6.82 -12.88 9.41
C ALA A 30 6.07 -11.83 8.56
N GLY A 31 5.32 -10.93 9.20
CA GLY A 31 4.65 -9.82 8.49
C GLY A 31 5.61 -8.94 7.68
N ARG A 32 6.87 -8.74 8.14
CA ARG A 32 7.89 -7.97 7.41
C ARG A 32 8.37 -8.68 6.15
N ILE A 33 8.50 -10.00 6.20
CA ILE A 33 8.89 -10.81 5.05
C ILE A 33 7.83 -10.68 3.94
N TYR A 34 6.56 -10.91 4.27
CA TYR A 34 5.47 -10.75 3.31
C TYR A 34 5.35 -9.32 2.80
N TYR A 35 5.46 -8.31 3.66
CA TYR A 35 5.44 -6.91 3.24
C TYR A 35 6.54 -6.59 2.22
N ASN A 36 7.77 -7.01 2.50
CA ASN A 36 8.89 -6.73 1.61
C ASN A 36 8.73 -7.46 0.28
N ARG A 37 8.34 -8.75 0.30
CA ARG A 37 8.10 -9.52 -0.92
C ARG A 37 6.97 -8.91 -1.77
N GLY A 38 5.85 -8.59 -1.15
CA GLY A 38 4.71 -7.94 -1.80
C GLY A 38 5.07 -6.58 -2.39
N THR A 39 5.95 -5.83 -1.72
CA THR A 39 6.47 -4.55 -2.24
C THR A 39 7.39 -4.76 -3.45
N GLU A 40 8.21 -5.80 -3.47
CA GLU A 40 9.02 -6.14 -4.66
C GLU A 40 8.13 -6.61 -5.82
N TRP A 41 7.11 -7.43 -5.57
CA TRP A 41 6.12 -7.80 -6.58
C TRP A 41 5.40 -6.58 -7.16
N LEU A 42 5.03 -5.61 -6.32
CA LEU A 42 4.39 -4.36 -6.75
C LEU A 42 5.30 -3.54 -7.67
N LYS A 43 6.61 -3.51 -7.42
CA LYS A 43 7.57 -2.77 -8.27
C LYS A 43 7.73 -3.35 -9.67
N ILE A 44 7.50 -4.65 -9.83
CA ILE A 44 7.61 -5.36 -11.12
C ILE A 44 6.23 -5.70 -11.71
N ASP A 45 5.20 -4.98 -11.27
CA ASP A 45 3.81 -5.08 -11.74
C ASP A 45 3.20 -6.50 -11.67
N LYS A 46 3.69 -7.34 -10.74
CA LYS A 46 3.10 -8.65 -10.41
C LYS A 46 2.01 -8.48 -9.36
N PHE A 47 0.89 -7.89 -9.76
CA PHE A 47 -0.12 -7.39 -8.83
C PHE A 47 -0.81 -8.47 -7.99
N ASP A 48 -1.14 -9.64 -8.56
CA ASP A 48 -1.79 -10.71 -7.79
C ASP A 48 -0.91 -11.22 -6.65
N SER A 49 0.38 -11.43 -6.93
CA SER A 49 1.37 -11.82 -5.92
C SER A 49 1.58 -10.72 -4.87
N ALA A 50 1.62 -9.46 -5.30
CA ALA A 50 1.72 -8.32 -4.41
C ALA A 50 0.50 -8.22 -3.47
N ILE A 51 -0.72 -8.40 -3.99
CA ILE A 51 -1.95 -8.38 -3.20
C ILE A 51 -1.91 -9.49 -2.14
N ALA A 52 -1.63 -10.74 -2.53
CA ALA A 52 -1.61 -11.87 -1.61
C ALA A 52 -0.62 -11.67 -0.46
N ASP A 53 0.59 -11.20 -0.78
CA ASP A 53 1.63 -10.94 0.23
C ASP A 53 1.29 -9.74 1.11
N LEU A 54 0.79 -8.64 0.55
CA LEU A 54 0.42 -7.46 1.32
C LEU A 54 -0.80 -7.70 2.21
N GLN A 55 -1.79 -8.47 1.74
CA GLN A 55 -2.90 -8.94 2.57
C GLN A 55 -2.38 -9.76 3.76
N THR A 56 -1.49 -10.73 3.51
CA THR A 56 -0.86 -11.52 4.57
C THR A 56 -0.11 -10.63 5.56
N ALA A 57 0.66 -9.65 5.07
CA ALA A 57 1.38 -8.71 5.92
C ALA A 57 0.44 -7.89 6.82
N THR A 58 -0.68 -7.39 6.27
CA THR A 58 -1.68 -6.63 7.05
C THR A 58 -2.42 -7.49 8.07
N ALA A 59 -2.66 -8.77 7.77
CA ALA A 59 -3.27 -9.71 8.71
C ALA A 59 -2.33 -10.04 9.88
N LEU A 60 -1.03 -10.22 9.61
CA LEU A 60 -0.02 -10.50 10.64
C LEU A 60 0.42 -9.25 11.42
N SER A 61 0.19 -8.06 10.87
CA SER A 61 0.59 -6.80 11.48
C SER A 61 -0.50 -5.73 11.26
N PRO A 62 -1.64 -5.84 11.98
CA PRO A 62 -2.82 -5.00 11.75
C PRO A 62 -2.65 -3.53 12.15
N THR A 63 -1.51 -3.19 12.74
CA THR A 63 -1.12 -1.83 13.13
C THR A 63 -0.08 -1.20 12.19
N TRP A 64 0.28 -1.88 11.10
CA TRP A 64 1.35 -1.41 10.21
C TRP A 64 0.82 -0.56 9.05
N ALA A 65 0.84 0.76 9.22
CA ALA A 65 0.32 1.71 8.24
C ALA A 65 0.90 1.56 6.82
N ALA A 66 2.22 1.37 6.70
CA ALA A 66 2.87 1.21 5.38
C ALA A 66 2.41 -0.04 4.62
N ALA A 67 2.10 -1.15 5.31
CA ALA A 67 1.58 -2.35 4.67
C ALA A 67 0.20 -2.10 4.06
N PHE A 68 -0.68 -1.40 4.79
CA PHE A 68 -1.97 -0.95 4.26
C PHE A 68 -1.82 0.05 3.12
N GLY A 69 -0.85 0.97 3.19
CA GLY A 69 -0.55 1.91 2.11
C GLY A 69 -0.14 1.23 0.80
N ASN A 70 0.74 0.22 0.88
CA ASN A 70 1.14 -0.55 -0.30
C ASN A 70 0.01 -1.43 -0.81
N LEU A 71 -0.82 -2.00 0.08
CA LEU A 71 -2.02 -2.74 -0.29
C LEU A 71 -3.01 -1.85 -1.06
N GLY A 72 -3.24 -0.62 -0.59
CA GLY A 72 -4.05 0.38 -1.29
C GLY A 72 -3.47 0.73 -2.67
N ALA A 73 -2.15 0.86 -2.77
CA ALA A 73 -1.49 1.18 -4.03
C ALA A 73 -1.65 0.07 -5.08
N VAL A 74 -1.55 -1.20 -4.69
CA VAL A 74 -1.76 -2.32 -5.63
C VAL A 74 -3.24 -2.46 -6.02
N TYR A 75 -4.17 -2.25 -5.10
CA TYR A 75 -5.60 -2.23 -5.44
C TYR A 75 -5.94 -1.12 -6.42
N LEU A 76 -5.40 0.10 -6.21
CA LEU A 76 -5.60 1.21 -7.13
C LEU A 76 -5.05 0.89 -8.53
N LYS A 77 -3.84 0.31 -8.63
CA LYS A 77 -3.24 -0.08 -9.91
C LYS A 77 -4.01 -1.16 -10.66
N THR A 78 -4.78 -1.98 -9.94
CA THR A 78 -5.62 -3.05 -10.52
C THR A 78 -7.08 -2.62 -10.71
N GLY A 79 -7.42 -1.35 -10.48
CA GLY A 79 -8.77 -0.82 -10.61
C GLY A 79 -9.74 -1.24 -9.49
N GLN A 80 -9.23 -1.87 -8.44
CA GLN A 80 -10.00 -2.25 -7.25
C GLN A 80 -10.17 -1.03 -6.33
N ASN A 81 -10.93 -0.03 -6.79
CA ASN A 81 -10.97 1.30 -6.19
C ASN A 81 -11.58 1.32 -4.77
N GLU A 82 -12.67 0.59 -4.52
CA GLU A 82 -13.26 0.50 -3.17
C GLU A 82 -12.31 -0.20 -2.16
N PRO A 83 -11.69 -1.35 -2.49
CA PRO A 83 -10.61 -1.90 -1.67
C PRO A 83 -9.43 -0.95 -1.45
N ALA A 84 -9.05 -0.17 -2.46
CA ALA A 84 -7.99 0.83 -2.33
C ALA A 84 -8.37 1.94 -1.34
N ILE A 85 -9.61 2.46 -1.41
CA ILE A 85 -10.13 3.45 -0.46
C ILE A 85 -10.03 2.94 0.97
N ALA A 86 -10.49 1.71 1.22
CA ALA A 86 -10.46 1.10 2.54
C ALA A 86 -9.03 0.93 3.06
N ALA A 87 -8.13 0.40 2.24
CA ALA A 87 -6.73 0.18 2.63
C ALA A 87 -5.99 1.49 2.92
N PHE A 88 -6.10 2.50 2.07
CA PHE A 88 -5.51 3.81 2.34
C PHE A 88 -6.14 4.50 3.56
N GLY A 89 -7.46 4.37 3.75
CA GLY A 89 -8.15 4.87 4.93
C GLY A 89 -7.59 4.27 6.21
N ARG A 90 -7.38 2.95 6.22
CA ARG A 90 -6.77 2.26 7.36
C ARG A 90 -5.33 2.72 7.62
N ALA A 91 -4.54 2.94 6.57
CA ALA A 91 -3.18 3.47 6.70
C ALA A 91 -3.16 4.86 7.35
N ILE A 92 -4.08 5.75 6.93
CA ILE A 92 -4.22 7.11 7.48
C ILE A 92 -4.65 7.09 8.95
N GLU A 93 -5.64 6.26 9.30
CA GLU A 93 -6.06 6.09 10.70
C GLU A 93 -4.91 5.63 11.59
N LEU A 94 -4.12 4.66 11.11
CA LEU A 94 -2.97 4.13 11.85
C LEU A 94 -1.88 5.19 12.04
N ASP A 95 -1.57 5.98 11.01
CA ASP A 95 -0.65 7.11 11.12
C ASP A 95 -1.10 8.09 12.21
N GLN A 96 -2.40 8.42 12.26
CA GLN A 96 -2.98 9.31 13.28
C GLN A 96 -2.92 8.72 14.69
N GLN A 97 -3.34 7.45 14.86
CA GLN A 97 -3.31 6.75 16.15
C GLN A 97 -1.90 6.66 16.72
N GLN A 98 -0.91 6.48 15.86
CA GLN A 98 0.51 6.40 16.22
C GLN A 98 1.17 7.77 16.38
N LYS A 99 0.46 8.87 16.10
CA LYS A 99 1.00 10.24 16.02
C LYS A 99 2.22 10.30 15.07
N ALA A 100 2.21 9.45 14.03
CA ALA A 100 3.25 9.41 13.02
C ALA A 100 3.13 10.62 12.09
N LYS A 101 4.23 10.93 11.38
CA LYS A 101 4.19 11.93 10.31
C LYS A 101 3.24 11.41 9.21
N PRO A 102 2.21 12.18 8.81
CA PRO A 102 1.28 11.74 7.78
C PRO A 102 2.01 11.50 6.45
N ASN A 103 1.70 10.38 5.81
CA ASN A 103 2.24 10.05 4.49
C ASN A 103 1.32 10.58 3.39
N PHE A 104 1.79 11.59 2.64
CA PHE A 104 1.00 12.19 1.55
C PHE A 104 0.51 11.15 0.53
N ARG A 105 1.27 10.07 0.31
CA ARG A 105 0.91 9.02 -0.66
C ARG A 105 -0.38 8.29 -0.27
N HIS A 106 -0.67 8.15 1.03
CA HIS A 106 -1.92 7.53 1.46
C HIS A 106 -3.12 8.40 1.08
N TYR A 107 -3.03 9.71 1.28
CA TYR A 107 -4.07 10.66 0.86
C TYR A 107 -4.18 10.75 -0.66
N LEU A 108 -3.05 10.88 -1.36
CA LEU A 108 -3.04 10.96 -2.83
C LEU A 108 -3.65 9.71 -3.47
N GLY A 109 -3.28 8.53 -2.98
CA GLY A 109 -3.82 7.26 -3.47
C GLY A 109 -5.31 7.11 -3.17
N ARG A 110 -5.76 7.51 -1.97
CA ARG A 110 -7.19 7.50 -1.62
C ARG A 110 -7.98 8.51 -2.44
N ALA A 111 -7.42 9.68 -2.74
CA ALA A 111 -8.04 10.69 -3.59
C ALA A 111 -8.27 10.15 -5.00
N ALA A 112 -7.25 9.54 -5.62
CA ALA A 112 -7.37 8.92 -6.93
C ALA A 112 -8.38 7.76 -6.93
N ALA A 113 -8.41 6.97 -5.86
CA ALA A 113 -9.40 5.90 -5.71
C ALA A 113 -10.84 6.45 -5.57
N TYR A 114 -11.03 7.54 -4.82
CA TYR A 114 -12.31 8.25 -4.73
C TYR A 114 -12.74 8.84 -6.07
N GLU A 115 -11.81 9.44 -6.80
CA GLU A 115 -12.05 9.99 -8.13
C GLU A 115 -12.56 8.92 -9.10
N ALA A 116 -11.91 7.75 -9.09
CA ALA A 116 -12.27 6.62 -9.94
C ALA A 116 -13.63 5.95 -9.59
N VAL A 117 -14.24 6.32 -8.46
CA VAL A 117 -15.62 5.95 -8.09
C VAL A 117 -16.54 7.17 -7.98
N GLU A 118 -16.15 8.28 -8.61
CA GLU A 118 -16.93 9.53 -8.73
C GLU A 118 -17.29 10.19 -7.38
N LYS A 119 -16.52 9.91 -6.32
CA LYS A 119 -16.64 10.55 -5.01
C LYS A 119 -15.83 11.86 -4.97
N TRP A 120 -16.14 12.78 -5.89
CA TRP A 120 -15.38 14.01 -6.17
C TRP A 120 -15.09 14.87 -4.94
N ARG A 121 -16.08 15.05 -4.05
CA ARG A 121 -15.90 15.85 -2.83
C ARG A 121 -14.87 15.23 -1.88
N ALA A 122 -14.90 13.91 -1.71
CA ALA A 122 -13.95 13.20 -0.87
C ALA A 122 -12.54 13.22 -1.50
N ALA A 123 -12.46 13.04 -2.82
CA ALA A 123 -11.22 13.17 -3.58
C ALA A 123 -10.57 14.55 -3.39
N ALA A 124 -11.33 15.64 -3.57
CA ALA A 124 -10.82 17.01 -3.43
C ALA A 124 -10.26 17.31 -2.03
N VAL A 125 -10.88 16.76 -0.97
CA VAL A 125 -10.37 16.88 0.40
C VAL A 125 -9.00 16.20 0.53
N ASP A 126 -8.86 14.96 0.07
CA ASP A 126 -7.61 14.23 0.17
C ASP A 126 -6.51 14.81 -0.73
N TYR A 127 -6.85 15.30 -1.94
CA TYR A 127 -5.94 16.04 -2.80
C TYR A 127 -5.41 17.30 -2.12
N ARG A 128 -6.28 18.04 -1.42
CA ARG A 128 -5.87 19.23 -0.68
C ARG A 128 -4.88 18.87 0.44
N VAL A 129 -5.13 17.79 1.17
CA VAL A 129 -4.20 17.31 2.21
C VAL A 129 -2.86 16.90 1.59
N SER A 130 -2.88 16.08 0.54
CA SER A 130 -1.66 15.66 -0.18
C SER A 130 -0.86 16.86 -0.71
N CYS A 131 -1.52 17.86 -1.27
CA CYS A 131 -0.91 19.08 -1.75
C CYS A 131 -0.24 19.89 -0.62
N LEU A 132 -0.89 20.01 0.54
CA LEU A 132 -0.30 20.68 1.70
C LEU A 132 0.94 19.94 2.23
N LEU A 133 0.93 18.59 2.19
CA LEU A 133 2.03 17.77 2.71
C LEU A 133 3.24 17.71 1.77
N ALA A 134 3.02 17.65 0.45
CA ALA A 134 4.08 17.35 -0.52
C ALA A 134 3.95 18.05 -1.88
N LYS A 135 2.98 18.96 -2.04
CA LYS A 135 2.63 19.61 -3.32
C LYS A 135 2.24 18.62 -4.43
N GLN A 136 1.61 17.51 -4.06
CA GLN A 136 1.16 16.47 -4.99
C GLN A 136 -0.37 16.45 -5.09
N GLY A 137 -0.91 16.41 -6.32
CA GLY A 137 -2.35 16.42 -6.58
C GLY A 137 -3.01 17.79 -6.39
N CYS A 138 -2.24 18.87 -6.43
CA CYS A 138 -2.74 20.23 -6.23
C CYS A 138 -3.68 20.67 -7.36
N GLU A 139 -3.40 20.23 -8.57
CA GLU A 139 -4.17 20.45 -9.79
C GLU A 139 -5.60 19.87 -9.70
N ASN A 140 -5.80 18.84 -8.87
CA ASN A 140 -7.09 18.16 -8.72
C ASN A 140 -7.96 18.73 -7.58
N ILE A 141 -7.50 19.78 -6.88
CA ILE A 141 -8.28 20.43 -5.79
C ILE A 141 -9.44 21.26 -6.37
N GLY A 142 -9.25 21.81 -7.57
CA GLY A 142 -10.13 22.81 -8.19
C GLY A 142 -11.14 22.25 -9.19
N GLY A 143 -11.34 20.93 -9.23
CA GLY A 143 -12.30 20.24 -10.10
C GLY A 143 -13.73 20.73 -9.86
N THR A 144 -14.04 21.89 -10.44
CA THR A 144 -15.40 22.32 -10.69
C THR A 144 -15.95 21.33 -11.69
N VAL A 145 -17.03 20.68 -11.29
CA VAL A 145 -17.91 19.90 -12.15
C VAL A 145 -18.21 20.73 -13.40
N LEU A 146 -17.57 20.40 -14.53
CA LEU A 146 -18.15 20.64 -15.84
C LEU A 146 -18.99 19.39 -16.14
N HIS A 147 -20.25 19.45 -15.72
CA HIS A 147 -21.34 18.67 -16.30
C HIS A 147 -22.07 19.57 -17.29
#